data_AF-A0A948QD21-F1
#
_entry.id   AF-A0A948QD21-F1
#
_cell.length_a   1.000
_cell.length_b   1.000
_cell.length_c   1.000
_cell.angle_alpha   90.00
_cell.angle_beta   90.00
_cell.angle_gamma   90.00
#
_symmetry.space_group_name_H-M   'P 1'
#
loop_
_entity.id
_entity.type
_entity.pdbx_description
1 polymer ?
#
loop_
_entity_poly.entity_id
_entity_poly.type
_entity_poly.pdbx_seq_one_letter_code
_entity_poly.pdbx_strand_id
1 'polypeptide(L)'
;NMGIVASFGAYYIYRLTQSLLGDNRRGKLIGGFTAAWGSVLLASIACAVELAISGASPLTVVLPVMAGIHAFIGIGEGLITMAVVSLVLATRADLMRLQKI
;
A
#
# COMPACT_ATOMS: atom_id res chain seq x y z
N ASN A 1 -1.30 -10.28 -8.46
CA ASN A 1 -1.38 -9.54 -7.17
C ASN A 1 -0.43 -8.36 -7.06
N MET A 2 0.89 -8.57 -6.97
CA MET A 2 1.83 -7.47 -6.67
C MET A 2 1.94 -6.38 -7.74
N GLY A 3 1.87 -6.72 -9.03
CA GLY A 3 2.00 -5.72 -10.11
C GLY A 3 0.71 -4.97 -10.47
N ILE A 4 -0.46 -5.48 -10.09
CA ILE A 4 -1.76 -4.89 -10.48
C ILE A 4 -2.51 -4.48 -9.21
N VAL A 5 -2.93 -5.45 -8.39
CA VAL A 5 -3.71 -5.20 -7.17
C VAL A 5 -2.96 -4.26 -6.22
N ALA A 6 -1.67 -4.52 -5.96
CA ALA A 6 -0.90 -3.64 -5.08
C ALA A 6 -0.67 -2.26 -5.70
N SER A 7 -0.25 -2.19 -6.98
CA SER A 7 0.05 -0.91 -7.64
C SER A 7 -1.17 0.01 -7.76
N PHE A 8 -2.29 -0.50 -8.27
CA PHE A 8 -3.54 0.27 -8.35
C PHE A 8 -4.14 0.53 -6.97
N GLY A 9 -4.13 -0.48 -6.08
CA GLY A 9 -4.59 -0.33 -4.71
C GLY A 9 -3.86 0.79 -3.97
N ALA A 10 -2.52 0.80 -4.04
CA ALA A 10 -1.69 1.85 -3.47
C ALA A 10 -2.06 3.23 -4.04
N TYR A 11 -2.23 3.34 -5.36
CA TYR A 11 -2.61 4.60 -6.01
C TYR A 11 -3.93 5.15 -5.47
N TYR A 12 -4.98 4.32 -5.45
CA TYR A 12 -6.30 4.78 -5.00
C TYR A 12 -6.35 5.06 -3.50
N ILE A 13 -5.66 4.25 -2.68
CA ILE A 13 -5.55 4.50 -1.24
C ILE A 13 -4.79 5.82 -1.00
N TYR A 14 -3.68 6.05 -1.70
CA TYR A 14 -2.93 7.30 -1.61
C TYR A 14 -3.80 8.51 -1.98
N ARG A 15 -4.54 8.43 -3.10
CA ARG A 15 -5.43 9.49 -3.57
C ARG A 15 -6.56 9.76 -2.57
N LEU A 16 -7.15 8.71 -1.99
CA LEU A 16 -8.16 8.85 -0.95
C LEU A 16 -7.59 9.53 0.30
N THR A 17 -6.43 9.09 0.78
CA THR A 17 -5.77 9.72 1.93
C THR A 17 -5.44 11.19 1.67
N GLN A 18 -4.96 11.53 0.48
CA GLN A 18 -4.71 12.92 0.07
C GLN A 18 -6.00 13.75 -0.03
N SER A 19 -7.11 13.15 -0.46
CA SER A 19 -8.42 13.81 -0.46
C SER A 19 -8.91 14.15 0.94
N LEU A 20 -8.55 13.35 1.95
CA LEU A 20 -8.98 13.53 3.34
C LEU A 20 -8.04 14.44 4.14
N LEU A 21 -6.72 14.34 3.92
CA LEU A 21 -5.69 15.04 4.71
C LEU A 21 -5.05 16.25 4.02
N GLY A 22 -5.35 16.45 2.73
CA GLY A 22 -4.82 17.52 1.90
C GLY A 22 -3.39 17.29 1.40
N ASP A 23 -2.96 18.11 0.44
CA ASP A 23 -1.64 17.98 -0.21
C ASP A 23 -0.50 18.68 0.57
N ASN A 24 -0.43 18.44 1.87
CA ASN A 24 0.64 18.94 2.74
C ASN A 24 1.65 17.82 3.09
N ARG A 25 2.77 18.16 3.73
CA ARG A 25 3.83 17.19 4.09
C ARG A 25 3.28 16.02 4.91
N ARG A 26 2.39 16.29 5.87
CA ARG A 26 1.78 15.27 6.73
C ARG A 26 0.88 14.33 5.93
N GLY A 27 0.05 14.88 5.04
CA GLY A 27 -0.77 14.12 4.10
C GLY A 27 0.07 13.19 3.25
N LYS A 28 1.19 13.67 2.68
CA LYS A 28 2.09 12.85 1.86
C LYS A 28 2.71 11.67 2.62
N LEU A 29 3.12 11.90 3.88
CA LEU A 29 3.73 10.86 4.72
C LEU A 29 2.70 9.79 5.14
N ILE A 30 1.54 10.24 5.66
CA ILE A 30 0.46 9.33 6.06
C ILE A 30 -0.12 8.61 4.84
N GLY A 31 -0.24 9.32 3.71
CA GLY A 31 -0.64 8.77 2.41
C GLY A 31 0.31 7.67 1.97
N GLY A 32 1.62 7.90 2.01
CA GLY A 32 2.62 6.88 1.67
C GLY A 32 2.53 5.64 2.55
N PHE A 33 2.43 5.83 3.87
CA PHE A 33 2.28 4.73 4.83
C PHE A 33 1.01 3.91 4.56
N THR A 34 -0.15 4.57 4.50
CA THR A 34 -1.46 3.93 4.32
C THR A 34 -1.58 3.23 2.98
N ALA A 35 -1.05 3.83 1.91
CA ALA A 35 -1.03 3.24 0.57
C ALA A 35 -0.19 1.97 0.53
N ALA A 36 1.02 1.99 1.06
CA ALA A 36 1.89 0.82 1.11
C ALA A 36 1.28 -0.30 1.95
N TRP A 37 0.90 -0.01 3.20
CA TRP A 37 0.28 -0.99 4.10
C TRP A 37 -0.98 -1.62 3.50
N GLY A 38 -1.89 -0.77 3.01
CA GLY A 38 -3.16 -1.24 2.43
C GLY A 38 -2.96 -2.02 1.14
N SER A 39 -1.99 -1.65 0.30
CA SER A 39 -1.69 -2.40 -0.93
C SER A 39 -1.17 -3.80 -0.67
N VAL A 40 -0.32 -3.99 0.34
CA VAL A 40 0.20 -5.29 0.76
C VAL A 40 -0.95 -6.18 1.25
N LEU A 41 -1.85 -5.62 2.06
CA LEU A 41 -3.01 -6.33 2.57
C LEU A 41 -4.00 -6.71 1.46
N LEU A 42 -4.29 -5.80 0.52
CA LEU A 42 -5.16 -6.11 -0.62
C LEU A 42 -4.57 -7.20 -1.52
N ALA A 43 -3.26 -7.12 -1.79
CA ALA A 43 -2.57 -8.11 -2.61
C ALA A 43 -2.51 -9.49 -1.95
N SER A 44 -2.36 -9.55 -0.62
CA SER A 44 -2.35 -10.82 0.12
C SER A 44 -3.74 -11.46 0.18
N ILE A 45 -4.80 -10.66 0.34
CA ILE A 45 -6.18 -11.15 0.28
C ILE A 45 -6.50 -11.70 -1.12
N ALA A 46 -6.13 -10.99 -2.18
CA ALA A 46 -6.32 -11.48 -3.55
C ALA A 46 -5.58 -12.81 -3.78
N CYS A 47 -4.34 -12.93 -3.31
CA CYS A 47 -3.56 -14.16 -3.37
C CYS A 47 -4.25 -15.31 -2.61
N ALA A 48 -4.78 -15.05 -1.41
CA ALA A 48 -5.49 -16.05 -0.61
C ALA A 48 -6.75 -16.57 -1.32
N VAL A 49 -7.49 -15.68 -1.99
CA VAL A 49 -8.67 -16.05 -2.79
C VAL A 49 -8.27 -16.91 -3.99
N GLU A 50 -7.21 -16.54 -4.71
CA GLU A 50 -6.69 -17.33 -5.84
C GLU A 50 -6.25 -18.73 -5.40
N LEU A 51 -5.59 -18.86 -4.25
CA LEU A 51 -5.18 -20.15 -3.67
C LEU A 51 -6.37 -21.02 -3.25
N ALA A 52 -7.45 -20.40 -2.77
CA ALA A 52 -8.68 -21.12 -2.44
C ALA A 52 -9.40 -21.62 -3.70
N ILE A 53 -9.49 -20.78 -4.73
CA ILE A 53 -10.13 -21.12 -6.01
C ILE A 53 -9.34 -22.22 -6.73
N SER A 54 -8.01 -22.23 -6.65
CA SER A 54 -7.18 -23.26 -7.27
C SER A 54 -7.26 -24.63 -6.57
N GLY A 55 -7.90 -24.70 -5.40
CA GLY A 55 -7.97 -25.92 -4.57
C GLY A 55 -6.70 -26.21 -3.77
N ALA A 56 -5.72 -25.29 -3.74
CA ALA A 56 -4.47 -25.49 -3.00
C ALA A 56 -4.65 -25.45 -1.48
N SER A 57 -5.58 -24.63 -0.97
CA SER A 57 -5.89 -24.54 0.46
C SER A 57 -7.30 -24.00 0.70
N PRO A 58 -8.06 -24.50 1.69
CA PRO A 58 -9.37 -23.93 2.02
C PRO A 58 -9.29 -22.46 2.41
N LEU A 59 -10.25 -21.64 1.94
CA LEU A 59 -10.27 -20.18 2.22
C LEU A 59 -10.23 -19.87 3.72
N THR A 60 -10.90 -20.68 4.54
CA THR A 60 -10.95 -20.55 6.00
C THR A 60 -9.59 -20.69 6.68
N VAL A 61 -8.63 -21.32 6.02
CA VAL A 61 -7.26 -21.51 6.52
C VAL A 61 -6.32 -20.46 5.91
N VAL A 62 -6.30 -20.34 4.58
CA VAL A 62 -5.33 -19.48 3.90
C VAL A 62 -5.59 -17.99 4.10
N LEU A 63 -6.86 -17.56 4.16
CA LEU A 63 -7.21 -16.14 4.32
C LEU A 63 -6.70 -15.54 5.63
N PRO A 64 -6.99 -16.08 6.83
CA PRO A 64 -6.51 -15.49 8.08
C PRO A 64 -4.98 -15.52 8.19
N VAL A 65 -4.33 -16.57 7.67
CA VAL A 65 -2.86 -16.67 7.69
C VAL A 65 -2.22 -15.65 6.75
N MET A 66 -2.67 -15.58 5.49
CA MET A 66 -2.14 -14.64 4.51
C MET A 66 -2.43 -13.20 4.93
N ALA A 67 -3.68 -12.85 5.24
CA ALA A 67 -4.02 -11.49 5.63
C ALA A 67 -3.36 -11.09 6.96
N GLY A 68 -3.30 -11.99 7.95
CA GLY A 68 -2.73 -11.70 9.27
C GLY A 68 -1.23 -11.42 9.23
N ILE A 69 -0.44 -12.32 8.61
CA ILE A 69 1.01 -12.11 8.47
C ILE A 69 1.28 -10.87 7.61
N HIS A 70 0.53 -10.68 6.52
CA HIS A 70 0.75 -9.54 5.63
C HIS A 70 0.31 -8.20 6.24
N ALA A 71 -0.67 -8.20 7.14
CA ALA A 71 -1.02 -7.02 7.92
C ALA A 71 0.13 -6.60 8.85
N PHE A 72 0.86 -7.56 9.44
CA PHE A 72 2.01 -7.30 10.28
C PHE A 72 3.22 -6.81 9.48
N ILE A 73 3.64 -7.55 8.44
CA ILE A 73 4.79 -7.14 7.60
C ILE A 73 4.49 -5.84 6.85
N GLY A 74 3.23 -5.61 6.48
CA GLY A 74 2.78 -4.39 5.82
C GLY A 74 3.04 -3.15 6.66
N ILE A 75 3.13 -3.26 8.00
CA ILE A 75 3.50 -2.13 8.86
C ILE A 75 4.95 -1.73 8.56
N GLY A 76 5.84 -2.71 8.41
CA GLY A 76 7.22 -2.50 7.99
C GLY A 76 7.30 -1.80 6.63
N GLU A 77 6.58 -2.30 5.63
CA GLU A 77 6.52 -1.69 4.30
C GLU A 77 5.96 -0.26 4.32
N GLY A 78 4.93 -0.02 5.15
CA GLY A 78 4.39 1.30 5.40
C GLY A 78 5.44 2.26 5.97
N LEU A 79 6.20 1.83 6.97
CA LEU A 79 7.26 2.64 7.59
C LEU A 79 8.41 2.91 6.61
N ILE A 80 8.84 1.89 5.84
CA ILE A 80 9.87 2.04 4.81
C ILE A 80 9.42 3.06 3.76
N THR A 81 8.19 2.92 3.25
CA THR A 81 7.64 3.83 2.23
C THR A 81 7.55 5.25 2.77
N MET A 82 7.06 5.43 4.01
CA MET A 82 7.01 6.74 4.65
C MET A 82 8.40 7.37 4.81
N ALA A 83 9.40 6.58 5.18
CA ALA A 83 10.78 7.05 5.29
C ALA A 83 11.35 7.48 3.93
N VAL A 84 11.12 6.70 2.87
CA VAL A 84 11.52 7.04 1.50
C VAL A 84 10.83 8.31 1.02
N VAL A 85 9.52 8.45 1.22
CA VAL A 85 8.78 9.67 0.87
C VAL A 85 9.31 10.88 1.65
N SER A 86 9.62 10.71 2.94
CA SER A 86 10.22 11.77 3.75
C SER A 86 11.59 12.21 3.21
N LEU A 87 12.43 11.23 2.83
CA LEU A 87 13.73 11.49 2.22
C LEU A 87 13.59 12.25 0.91
N VAL A 88 12.70 11.81 0.02
CA VAL A 88 12.42 12.49 -1.26
C VAL A 88 11.94 13.92 -1.03
N LEU A 89 11.04 14.14 -0.06
CA LEU A 89 10.59 15.49 0.28
C LEU A 89 11.70 16.38 0.87
N ALA A 90 12.72 15.80 1.50
CA ALA A 90 13.85 16.54 2.05
C ALA A 90 14.92 16.86 0.99
N THR A 91 15.15 15.98 0.03
CA THR A 91 16.26 16.11 -0.94
C THR A 91 15.81 16.56 -2.33
N ARG A 92 14.60 16.19 -2.76
CA ARG A 92 14.05 16.37 -4.11
C ARG A 92 12.54 16.59 -4.09
N ALA A 93 12.10 17.60 -3.33
CA ALA A 93 10.68 17.95 -3.22
C ALA A 93 10.02 18.31 -4.57
N ASP A 94 10.83 18.70 -5.56
CA ASP A 94 10.43 18.95 -6.94
C ASP A 94 9.78 17.73 -7.60
N LEU A 95 10.25 16.52 -7.33
CA LEU A 95 9.72 15.28 -7.90
C LEU A 95 8.27 14.98 -7.45
N MET A 96 7.85 15.55 -6.33
CA MET A 96 6.49 15.39 -5.78
C MET A 96 5.52 16.43 -6.35
N ARG A 97 5.96 17.27 -7.28
CA ARG A 97 5.11 18.18 -8.07
C ARG A 97 5.10 17.65 -9.49
N LEU A 98 3.96 17.13 -9.94
CA LEU A 98 3.77 16.80 -11.35
C LEU A 98 4.04 18.05 -12.18
N GLN A 99 4.98 17.97 -13.13
CA GLN A 99 5.20 19.02 -14.11
C GLN A 99 3.91 19.16 -14.91
N LYS A 100 3.17 20.24 -14.66
CA LYS A 100 1.99 20.60 -15.45
C LYS A 100 2.51 21.06 -16.82
N ILE A 101 2.24 20.26 -17.84
CA ILE A 101 2.49 20.59 -19.25
C ILE A 101 1.43 21.59 -19.70
#